data_AF-A0A9R0VPR5-F1
#
_entry.id   AF-A0A9R0VPR5-F1
#
_cell.length_a   1.000
_cell.length_b   1.000
_cell.length_c   1.000
_cell.angle_alpha   90.00
_cell.angle_beta   90.00
_cell.angle_gamma   90.00
#
_symmetry.space_group_name_H-M   'P 1'
#
loop_
_entity.id
_entity.type
_entity.pdbx_description
1 polymer ?
#
loop_
_entity_poly.entity_id
_entity_poly.type
_entity_poly.pdbx_seq_one_letter_code
_entity_poly.pdbx_strand_id
1 'polypeptide(L)'
;MDSTGNWYKPGQVYLEKDVILPYVPNVDLCDYKCVSETQSKRSTLLFFRGRLKRNAGGKIRSKLVAELQNIEDIIIEEGSAGAKGKVAAQTGMRKSLFCLNPAGDTPSSARLFDAIVSGCIPVIISDELELPFEGILDYSKIALFVSSTDAVQPGWLVKYLRGIDAKRVREMQSNLLKP
;
A
#
# COMPACT_ATOMS: atom_id res chain seq x y z
N MET A 1 5.98 -0.52 17.35
CA MET A 1 7.35 0.03 17.25
C MET A 1 7.81 0.42 18.64
N ASP A 2 8.74 -0.34 19.20
CA ASP A 2 9.41 0.06 20.45
C ASP A 2 10.39 1.21 20.20
N SER A 3 11.08 1.66 21.24
CA SER A 3 12.07 2.73 21.16
C SER A 3 13.27 2.43 20.24
N THR A 4 13.45 1.17 19.83
CA THR A 4 14.53 0.73 18.93
C THR A 4 14.11 0.60 17.47
N GLY A 5 12.83 0.81 17.16
CA GLY A 5 12.32 0.67 15.79
C GLY A 5 11.70 -0.70 15.50
N ASN A 6 11.81 -1.66 16.42
CA ASN A 6 11.26 -2.99 16.21
C ASN A 6 9.74 -3.00 16.37
N TRP A 7 9.04 -3.68 15.46
CA TRP A 7 7.59 -3.90 15.55
C TRP A 7 7.19 -4.65 16.81
N TYR A 8 8.04 -5.62 17.20
CA TYR A 8 7.83 -6.52 18.32
C TYR A 8 8.96 -6.36 19.33
N LYS A 9 8.63 -6.42 20.62
CA LYS A 9 9.66 -6.57 21.64
C LYS A 9 10.29 -7.97 21.53
N PRO A 10 11.58 -8.14 21.85
CA PRO A 10 12.19 -9.46 21.95
C PRO A 10 11.32 -10.41 22.79
N GLY A 11 10.94 -11.56 22.23
CA GLY A 11 10.11 -12.58 22.88
C GLY A 11 8.59 -12.39 22.77
N GLN A 12 8.08 -11.33 22.14
CA GLN A 12 6.63 -11.18 21.87
C GLN A 12 6.14 -11.91 20.63
N VAL A 13 7.03 -12.11 19.65
CA VAL A 13 6.71 -12.80 18.41
C VAL A 13 7.83 -13.78 18.07
N TYR A 14 7.44 -14.99 17.70
CA TYR A 14 8.30 -16.06 17.21
C TYR A 14 7.89 -16.38 15.78
N LEU A 15 8.69 -15.94 14.82
CA LEU A 15 8.42 -16.11 13.39
C LEU A 15 8.24 -17.58 12.96
N GLU A 16 8.86 -18.50 13.69
CA GLU A 16 8.73 -19.94 13.47
C GLU A 16 7.41 -20.53 14.00
N LYS A 17 6.67 -19.80 14.84
CA LYS A 17 5.50 -20.32 15.57
C LYS A 17 4.24 -19.48 15.38
N ASP A 18 4.38 -18.20 15.07
CA ASP A 18 3.30 -17.25 15.01
C ASP A 18 2.80 -17.07 13.57
N VAL A 19 1.49 -16.98 13.41
CA VAL A 19 0.84 -16.79 12.11
C VAL A 19 0.27 -15.36 12.03
N ILE A 20 0.70 -14.60 11.02
CA ILE A 20 0.10 -13.31 10.72
C ILE A 20 -1.19 -13.54 9.92
N LEU A 21 -2.33 -13.19 10.51
CA LEU A 21 -3.62 -13.30 9.84
C LEU A 21 -3.86 -12.11 8.90
N PRO A 22 -4.37 -12.34 7.67
CA PRO A 22 -4.75 -11.26 6.77
C PRO A 22 -5.95 -10.50 7.31
N TYR A 23 -6.02 -9.20 7.02
CA TYR A 23 -7.19 -8.40 7.33
C TYR A 23 -8.32 -8.70 6.34
N VAL A 24 -9.57 -8.61 6.82
CA VAL A 24 -10.73 -8.51 5.95
C VAL A 24 -10.72 -7.13 5.29
N PRO A 25 -10.77 -7.04 3.94
CA PRO A 25 -10.91 -5.76 3.25
C PRO A 25 -12.18 -5.02 3.68
N ASN A 26 -12.08 -3.71 3.84
CA ASN A 26 -13.20 -2.82 4.15
C ASN A 26 -13.93 -2.34 2.88
N VAL A 27 -13.32 -2.52 1.70
CA VAL A 27 -13.86 -2.14 0.39
C VAL A 27 -14.37 -3.36 -0.38
N ASP A 28 -15.18 -3.11 -1.40
CA ASP A 28 -15.78 -4.18 -2.20
C ASP A 28 -14.76 -4.73 -3.21
N LEU A 29 -14.82 -6.04 -3.45
CA LEU A 29 -14.01 -6.73 -4.46
C LEU A 29 -14.26 -6.13 -5.85
N CYS A 30 -13.17 -5.75 -6.52
CA CYS A 30 -13.16 -5.35 -7.93
C CYS A 30 -12.78 -6.58 -8.76
N ASP A 31 -13.81 -7.26 -9.28
CA ASP A 31 -13.65 -8.41 -10.14
C ASP A 31 -13.04 -8.05 -11.52
N TYR A 32 -12.88 -9.05 -12.39
CA TYR A 32 -12.34 -8.87 -13.73
C TYR A 32 -13.09 -7.80 -14.54
N LYS A 33 -14.43 -7.75 -14.40
CA LYS A 33 -15.26 -6.76 -15.09
C LYS A 33 -14.97 -5.36 -14.56
N CYS A 34 -14.95 -5.19 -13.24
CA CYS A 34 -14.61 -3.93 -12.59
C CYS A 34 -13.22 -3.43 -13.01
N VAL A 35 -12.20 -4.29 -13.08
CA VAL A 35 -10.87 -3.87 -13.55
C VAL A 35 -10.89 -3.49 -15.02
N SER A 36 -11.52 -4.27 -15.89
CA SER A 36 -11.63 -3.93 -17.31
C SER A 36 -12.30 -2.57 -17.53
N GLU A 37 -13.32 -2.23 -16.74
CA GLU A 37 -14.04 -0.95 -16.84
C GLU A 37 -13.29 0.24 -16.22
N THR A 38 -12.39 -0.03 -15.27
CA THR A 38 -11.61 1.00 -14.57
C THR A 38 -10.23 1.21 -15.16
N GLN A 39 -9.71 0.26 -15.95
CA GLN A 39 -8.35 0.30 -16.48
C GLN A 39 -8.03 1.59 -17.25
N SER A 40 -8.92 2.02 -18.16
CA SER A 40 -8.76 3.26 -18.93
C SER A 40 -9.01 4.53 -18.10
N LYS A 41 -9.59 4.40 -16.90
CA LYS A 41 -9.91 5.49 -15.99
C LYS A 41 -8.84 5.69 -14.91
N ARG A 42 -7.80 4.84 -14.86
CA ARG A 42 -6.69 4.97 -13.90
C ARG A 42 -5.74 6.09 -14.32
N SER A 43 -6.07 7.32 -13.95
CA SER A 43 -5.27 8.51 -14.24
C SER A 43 -4.37 8.94 -13.08
N THR A 44 -4.61 8.44 -11.87
CA THR A 44 -3.77 8.75 -10.70
C THR A 44 -2.59 7.77 -10.66
N LEU A 45 -1.37 8.28 -10.57
CA LEU A 45 -0.17 7.47 -10.41
C LEU A 45 -0.17 6.77 -9.05
N LEU A 46 -0.25 7.54 -7.97
CA LEU A 46 -0.11 7.04 -6.60
C LEU A 46 -1.21 7.58 -5.70
N PHE A 47 -1.85 6.70 -4.93
CA PHE A 47 -2.91 7.07 -3.99
C PHE A 47 -2.63 6.62 -2.57
N PHE A 48 -2.92 7.49 -1.62
CA PHE A 48 -2.97 7.21 -0.19
C PHE A 48 -4.15 7.94 0.43
N ARG A 49 -4.95 7.22 1.21
CA ARG A 49 -5.93 7.81 2.12
C ARG A 49 -5.89 7.11 3.47
N GLY A 50 -5.57 7.86 4.51
CA GLY A 50 -5.38 7.32 5.85
C GLY A 50 -4.85 8.35 6.83
N ARG A 51 -4.53 7.95 8.06
CA ARG A 51 -3.94 8.87 9.04
C ARG A 51 -2.56 9.32 8.60
N LEU A 52 -2.41 10.61 8.29
CA LEU A 52 -1.16 11.22 7.81
C LEU A 52 -0.17 11.48 8.95
N LYS A 53 -0.69 11.85 10.12
CA LYS A 53 0.12 12.06 11.34
C LYS A 53 -0.16 10.94 12.35
N ARG A 54 0.90 10.26 12.79
CA ARG A 54 0.87 9.29 13.90
C ARG A 54 2.10 9.49 14.79
N ASN A 55 1.97 9.12 16.08
CA ASN A 55 3.06 9.15 17.05
C ASN A 55 4.16 8.12 16.69
N ALA A 56 5.33 8.20 17.34
CA ALA A 56 6.50 7.31 17.30
C ALA A 56 6.87 6.61 15.96
N GLY A 57 6.04 5.68 15.44
CA GLY A 57 6.20 5.01 14.13
C GLY A 57 5.70 5.80 12.91
N GLY A 58 5.01 6.92 13.10
CA GLY A 58 4.45 7.75 12.01
C GLY A 58 5.42 8.71 11.32
N LYS A 59 6.70 8.76 11.71
CA LYS A 59 7.69 9.73 11.17
C LYS A 59 7.84 9.64 9.65
N ILE A 60 7.80 8.43 9.10
CA ILE A 60 7.92 8.22 7.66
C ILE A 60 6.72 8.78 6.88
N ARG A 61 5.50 8.69 7.44
CA ARG A 61 4.30 9.21 6.78
C ARG A 61 4.37 10.72 6.63
N SER A 62 4.80 11.44 7.68
CA SER A 62 4.97 12.89 7.60
C SER A 62 6.00 13.29 6.55
N LYS A 63 7.10 12.54 6.41
CA LYS A 63 8.10 12.76 5.36
C LYS A 63 7.53 12.49 3.96
N LEU A 64 6.89 11.34 3.77
CA LEU A 64 6.24 10.99 2.49
C LEU A 64 5.17 12.01 2.11
N VAL A 65 4.39 12.52 3.06
CA VAL A 65 3.44 13.61 2.80
C VAL A 65 4.15 14.86 2.33
N ALA A 66 5.23 15.28 2.98
CA ALA A 66 5.99 16.46 2.56
C ALA A 66 6.58 16.32 1.15
N GLU A 67 7.08 15.13 0.81
CA GLU A 67 7.68 14.84 -0.50
C GLU A 67 6.66 14.66 -1.62
N LEU A 68 5.48 14.12 -1.32
CA LEU A 68 4.48 13.73 -2.32
C LEU A 68 3.32 14.73 -2.44
N GLN A 69 3.12 15.61 -1.44
CA GLN A 69 2.09 16.64 -1.55
C GLN A 69 2.42 17.58 -2.71
N ASN A 70 1.40 17.94 -3.49
CA ASN A 70 1.48 18.84 -4.64
C ASN A 70 2.15 18.27 -5.91
N ILE A 71 2.40 16.96 -5.99
CA ILE A 71 2.80 16.31 -7.24
C ILE A 71 1.55 15.95 -8.03
N GLU A 72 1.55 16.29 -9.32
CA GLU A 72 0.36 16.29 -10.17
C GLU A 72 -0.52 15.04 -10.05
N ASP A 73 -0.11 13.87 -10.49
CA ASP A 73 -0.91 12.66 -10.55
C ASP A 73 -0.93 11.87 -9.22
N ILE A 74 -0.69 12.53 -8.08
CA ILE A 74 -0.55 11.89 -6.76
C ILE A 74 -1.58 12.44 -5.77
N ILE A 75 -2.29 11.54 -5.09
CA ILE A 75 -3.32 11.89 -4.12
C ILE A 75 -2.92 11.33 -2.75
N ILE A 76 -2.62 12.22 -1.80
CA ILE A 76 -2.32 11.88 -0.41
C ILE A 76 -3.28 12.66 0.49
N GLU A 77 -4.22 11.95 1.12
CA GLU A 77 -5.30 12.59 1.88
C GLU A 77 -5.50 11.98 3.27
N GLU A 78 -5.99 12.80 4.20
CA GLU A 78 -6.40 12.33 5.52
C GLU A 78 -7.67 11.45 5.38
N GLY A 79 -7.61 10.27 6.00
CA GLY A 79 -8.73 9.33 6.01
C GLY A 79 -9.87 9.77 6.92
N SER A 80 -11.10 9.40 6.56
CA SER A 80 -12.29 9.60 7.38
C SER A 80 -12.94 8.26 7.72
N ALA A 81 -13.57 8.17 8.89
CA ALA A 81 -14.30 6.98 9.31
C ALA A 81 -15.70 6.89 8.65
N GLY A 82 -16.29 5.70 8.66
CA GLY A 82 -17.64 5.45 8.19
C GLY A 82 -17.79 5.30 6.67
N ALA A 83 -19.04 5.19 6.20
CA ALA A 83 -19.36 4.84 4.82
C ALA A 83 -18.77 5.80 3.78
N LYS A 84 -18.78 7.11 4.06
CA LYS A 84 -18.18 8.12 3.17
C LYS A 84 -16.68 7.90 2.99
N GLY A 85 -15.98 7.56 4.07
CA GLY A 85 -14.55 7.25 4.05
C GLY A 85 -14.25 5.99 3.23
N LYS A 86 -15.04 4.93 3.43
CA LYS A 86 -14.98 3.69 2.63
C LYS A 86 -15.14 3.98 1.14
N VAL A 87 -16.18 4.70 0.74
CA VAL A 87 -16.46 5.02 -0.68
C VAL A 87 -15.35 5.87 -1.29
N ALA A 88 -14.83 6.85 -0.56
CA ALA A 88 -13.71 7.69 -1.02
C ALA A 88 -12.44 6.85 -1.23
N ALA A 89 -12.10 5.98 -0.28
CA ALA A 89 -10.96 5.08 -0.40
C ALA A 89 -11.11 4.13 -1.60
N GLN A 90 -12.24 3.45 -1.72
CA GLN A 90 -12.53 2.53 -2.83
C GLN A 90 -12.46 3.22 -4.19
N THR A 91 -13.07 4.41 -4.31
CA THR A 91 -13.08 5.17 -5.56
C THR A 91 -11.67 5.65 -5.93
N GLY A 92 -10.90 6.12 -4.94
CA GLY A 92 -9.51 6.52 -5.13
C GLY A 92 -8.66 5.36 -5.63
N MET A 93 -8.64 4.23 -4.90
CA MET A 93 -7.84 3.05 -5.25
C MET A 93 -8.17 2.52 -6.65
N ARG A 94 -9.44 2.50 -7.06
CA ARG A 94 -9.86 2.03 -8.39
C ARG A 94 -9.48 2.99 -9.53
N LYS A 95 -9.16 4.24 -9.23
CA LYS A 95 -8.66 5.25 -10.19
C LYS A 95 -7.14 5.40 -10.19
N SER A 96 -6.42 4.62 -9.39
CA SER A 96 -4.98 4.75 -9.21
C SER A 96 -4.21 3.56 -9.73
N LEU A 97 -3.02 3.75 -10.27
CA LEU A 97 -2.15 2.63 -10.65
C LEU A 97 -1.55 1.96 -9.41
N PHE A 98 -1.02 2.80 -8.50
CA PHE A 98 -0.31 2.39 -7.32
C PHE A 98 -0.99 2.89 -6.04
N CYS A 99 -0.92 2.09 -4.98
CA CYS A 99 -1.47 2.42 -3.67
C CYS A 99 -0.39 2.37 -2.61
N LEU A 100 -0.12 3.52 -1.98
CA LEU A 100 0.96 3.66 -1.00
C LEU A 100 0.59 2.94 0.31
N ASN A 101 1.47 2.05 0.74
CA ASN A 101 1.34 1.26 1.95
C ASN A 101 2.59 1.46 2.83
N PRO A 102 2.74 2.63 3.47
CA PRO A 102 3.82 2.84 4.40
C PRO A 102 3.52 2.05 5.68
N ALA A 103 4.60 1.51 6.26
CA ALA A 103 4.52 0.75 7.50
C ALA A 103 3.77 1.51 8.61
N GLY A 104 3.05 0.76 9.44
CA GLY A 104 2.03 1.26 10.36
C GLY A 104 2.47 1.31 11.82
N ASP A 105 1.59 0.88 12.71
CA ASP A 105 1.95 0.48 14.09
C ASP A 105 1.87 -1.06 14.22
N THR A 106 1.43 -1.72 13.16
CA THR A 106 1.12 -3.14 13.07
C THR A 106 1.89 -3.76 11.90
N PRO A 107 2.20 -5.07 11.97
CA PRO A 107 2.98 -5.81 10.96
C PRO A 107 2.26 -5.93 9.61
N SER A 108 0.94 -5.75 9.58
CA SER A 108 0.18 -5.65 8.34
C SER A 108 -0.88 -4.57 8.46
N SER A 109 -1.41 -4.09 7.33
CA SER A 109 -2.41 -3.02 7.29
C SER A 109 -3.61 -3.48 6.47
N ALA A 110 -4.82 -3.24 6.97
CA ALA A 110 -6.05 -3.46 6.19
C ALA A 110 -6.02 -2.77 4.81
N ARG A 111 -5.32 -1.64 4.69
CA ARG A 111 -5.14 -0.90 3.42
C ARG A 111 -4.40 -1.69 2.35
N LEU A 112 -3.51 -2.61 2.74
CA LEU A 112 -2.85 -3.50 1.79
C LEU A 112 -3.89 -4.36 1.07
N PHE A 113 -4.78 -4.95 1.87
CA PHE A 113 -5.86 -5.82 1.37
C PHE A 113 -6.92 -5.02 0.59
N ASP A 114 -7.26 -3.80 1.05
CA ASP A 114 -8.14 -2.90 0.30
C ASP A 114 -7.58 -2.55 -1.09
N ALA A 115 -6.27 -2.29 -1.17
CA ALA A 115 -5.59 -2.02 -2.44
C ALA A 115 -5.62 -3.23 -3.36
N ILE A 116 -5.31 -4.43 -2.83
CA ILE A 116 -5.32 -5.70 -3.58
C ILE A 116 -6.70 -5.93 -4.19
N VAL A 117 -7.77 -5.92 -3.37
CA VAL A 117 -9.12 -6.19 -3.88
C VAL A 117 -9.67 -5.06 -4.77
N SER A 118 -9.06 -3.88 -4.76
CA SER A 118 -9.37 -2.78 -5.67
C SER A 118 -8.56 -2.83 -6.98
N GLY A 119 -7.69 -3.84 -7.15
CA GLY A 119 -6.79 -3.95 -8.30
C GLY A 119 -5.71 -2.86 -8.36
N CYS A 120 -5.44 -2.18 -7.24
CA CYS A 120 -4.44 -1.13 -7.13
C CYS A 120 -3.13 -1.76 -6.62
N ILE A 121 -2.03 -1.61 -7.37
CA ILE A 121 -0.76 -2.26 -7.04
C ILE A 121 -0.21 -1.68 -5.73
N PRO A 122 -0.06 -2.47 -4.66
CA PRO A 122 0.50 -1.97 -3.41
C PRO A 122 1.96 -1.57 -3.57
N VAL A 123 2.32 -0.38 -3.06
CA VAL A 123 3.70 0.09 -2.90
C VAL A 123 4.00 0.08 -1.41
N ILE A 124 4.67 -0.97 -0.96
CA ILE A 124 4.98 -1.23 0.43
C ILE A 124 6.27 -0.49 0.78
N ILE A 125 6.17 0.46 1.71
CA ILE A 125 7.34 1.19 2.23
C ILE A 125 7.68 0.63 3.61
N SER A 126 8.68 -0.24 3.66
CA SER A 126 9.19 -0.83 4.91
C SER A 126 10.51 -1.56 4.67
N ASP A 127 11.32 -1.65 5.73
CA ASP A 127 12.56 -2.43 5.75
C ASP A 127 12.40 -3.77 6.51
N GLU A 128 11.30 -3.95 7.24
CA GLU A 128 11.10 -5.04 8.21
C GLU A 128 9.64 -5.54 8.23
N LEU A 129 8.91 -5.42 7.11
CA LEU A 129 7.52 -5.88 7.04
C LEU A 129 7.44 -7.35 6.65
N GLU A 130 6.69 -8.12 7.44
CA GLU A 130 6.33 -9.49 7.12
C GLU A 130 4.85 -9.56 6.70
N LEU A 131 4.60 -10.23 5.59
CA LEU A 131 3.26 -10.34 5.02
C LEU A 131 2.62 -11.70 5.34
N PRO A 132 1.29 -11.75 5.52
CA PRO A 132 0.58 -13.00 5.70
C PRO A 132 0.89 -14.01 4.60
N PHE A 133 1.33 -15.20 5.01
CA PHE A 133 1.67 -16.30 4.12
C PHE A 133 2.78 -16.00 3.10
N GLU A 134 3.70 -15.07 3.36
CA GLU A 134 4.78 -14.72 2.41
C GLU A 134 5.73 -15.88 2.04
N GLY A 135 5.82 -16.93 2.88
CA GLY A 135 6.52 -18.18 2.54
C GLY A 135 5.79 -19.06 1.50
N ILE A 136 4.53 -18.74 1.20
CA ILE A 136 3.67 -19.46 0.24
C ILE A 136 3.30 -18.55 -0.94
N LEU A 137 2.98 -17.28 -0.65
CA LEU A 137 2.56 -16.27 -1.60
C LEU A 137 3.73 -15.38 -2.01
N ASP A 138 4.04 -15.40 -3.30
CA ASP A 138 5.04 -14.50 -3.88
C ASP A 138 4.45 -13.10 -4.12
N TYR A 139 4.54 -12.24 -3.09
CA TYR A 139 4.06 -10.87 -3.15
C TYR A 139 4.78 -10.00 -4.20
N SER A 140 5.98 -10.37 -4.66
CA SER A 140 6.70 -9.62 -5.70
C SER A 140 5.95 -9.58 -7.04
N LYS A 141 4.99 -10.50 -7.23
CA LYS A 141 4.11 -10.57 -8.40
C LYS A 141 2.97 -9.57 -8.36
N ILE A 142 2.63 -9.04 -7.19
CA ILE A 142 1.44 -8.20 -6.98
C ILE A 142 1.74 -6.87 -6.28
N ALA A 143 2.89 -6.73 -5.62
CA ALA A 143 3.28 -5.54 -4.88
C ALA A 143 4.73 -5.12 -5.20
N LEU A 144 5.01 -3.83 -4.97
CA LEU A 144 6.34 -3.24 -5.04
C LEU A 144 6.85 -3.01 -3.63
N PHE A 145 8.11 -3.37 -3.37
CA PHE A 145 8.76 -3.17 -2.08
C PHE A 145 9.81 -2.08 -2.23
N VAL A 146 9.75 -1.07 -1.38
CA VAL A 146 10.66 0.08 -1.39
C VAL A 146 11.16 0.31 0.03
N SER A 147 12.47 0.49 0.17
CA SER A 147 13.08 0.79 1.46
C SER A 147 12.58 2.13 2.01
N SER A 148 12.52 2.26 3.33
CA SER A 148 12.11 3.52 3.95
C SER A 148 13.06 4.65 3.58
N THR A 149 14.35 4.33 3.42
CA THR A 149 15.42 5.26 3.09
C THR A 149 15.27 5.82 1.68
N ASP A 150 15.00 4.98 0.68
CA ASP A 150 14.83 5.42 -0.70
C ASP A 150 13.52 6.19 -0.90
N ALA A 151 12.45 5.74 -0.24
CA ALA A 151 11.13 6.34 -0.40
C ALA A 151 11.06 7.80 0.06
N VAL A 152 11.92 8.21 1.00
CA VAL A 152 11.99 9.60 1.52
C VAL A 152 13.03 10.46 0.81
N GLN A 153 13.78 9.92 -0.16
CA GLN A 153 14.68 10.73 -0.96
C GLN A 153 13.87 11.61 -1.93
N PRO A 154 14.18 12.91 -2.04
CA PRO A 154 13.42 13.83 -2.88
C PRO A 154 13.26 13.35 -4.32
N GLY A 155 12.01 13.20 -4.76
CA GLY A 155 11.64 12.78 -6.12
C GLY A 155 11.97 11.32 -6.49
N TRP A 156 12.67 10.57 -5.63
CA TRP A 156 13.10 9.19 -5.94
C TRP A 156 11.91 8.27 -6.16
N LEU A 157 10.93 8.27 -5.25
CA LEU A 157 9.77 7.38 -5.32
C LEU A 157 8.94 7.63 -6.59
N VAL A 158 8.75 8.90 -6.94
CA VAL A 158 7.99 9.28 -8.14
C VAL A 158 8.72 8.85 -9.41
N LYS A 159 10.05 9.09 -9.47
CA LYS A 159 10.89 8.64 -10.59
C LYS A 159 10.86 7.12 -10.72
N TYR A 160 10.95 6.39 -9.61
CA TYR A 160 10.88 4.94 -9.58
C TYR A 160 9.56 4.45 -10.15
N LEU A 161 8.42 4.94 -9.63
CA LEU A 161 7.08 4.50 -10.07
C LEU A 161 6.80 4.85 -11.54
N ARG A 162 7.22 6.03 -12.00
CA ARG A 162 7.07 6.43 -13.42
C ARG A 162 8.00 5.65 -14.35
N GLY A 163 9.10 5.10 -13.85
CA GLY A 163 10.04 4.27 -14.60
C GLY A 163 9.60 2.81 -14.78
N ILE A 164 8.48 2.40 -14.17
CA ILE A 164 7.99 1.02 -14.29
C ILE A 164 7.29 0.84 -15.63
N ASP A 165 7.73 -0.17 -16.37
CA ASP A 165 7.13 -0.51 -17.66
C ASP A 165 5.63 -0.78 -17.56
N ALA A 166 4.87 -0.20 -18.50
CA ALA A 166 3.43 -0.45 -18.60
C ALA A 166 3.08 -1.94 -18.75
N LYS A 167 3.98 -2.74 -19.34
CA LYS A 167 3.83 -4.20 -19.41
C LYS A 167 3.87 -4.83 -18.01
N ARG A 168 4.81 -4.40 -17.16
CA ARG A 168 4.94 -4.90 -15.79
C ARG A 168 3.75 -4.49 -14.93
N VAL A 169 3.28 -3.24 -15.07
CA VAL A 169 2.07 -2.77 -14.39
C VAL A 169 0.86 -3.64 -14.75
N ARG A 170 0.64 -3.92 -16.04
CA ARG A 170 -0.45 -4.78 -16.50
C ARG A 170 -0.34 -6.21 -15.97
N GLU A 171 0.86 -6.77 -15.93
CA GLU A 171 1.11 -8.10 -15.38
C GLU A 171 0.76 -8.16 -13.88
N MET A 172 1.22 -7.19 -13.09
CA MET A 172 0.92 -7.13 -11.66
C MET A 172 -0.59 -6.97 -11.40
N GLN A 173 -1.26 -6.10 -12.17
CA GLN A 173 -2.72 -5.95 -12.09
C GLN A 173 -3.47 -7.23 -12.46
N SER A 174 -3.00 -7.97 -13.47
CA SER A 174 -3.59 -9.27 -13.81
C SER A 174 -3.39 -10.30 -12.69
N ASN A 175 -2.24 -10.29 -12.02
CA ASN A 175 -1.98 -11.18 -10.89
C ASN A 175 -2.87 -10.87 -9.68
N LEU A 176 -3.26 -9.60 -9.46
CA LEU A 176 -4.20 -9.22 -8.41
C LEU A 176 -5.61 -9.81 -8.59
N LEU A 177 -5.96 -10.24 -9.80
CA LEU A 177 -7.27 -10.77 -10.15
C LEU A 177 -7.33 -12.29 -10.24
N LYS A 178 -6.20 -12.97 -9.99
CA LYS A 178 -6.17 -14.43 -9.97
C LYS A 178 -6.86 -14.91 -8.70
N PRO A 179 -7.81 -15.85 -8.80
CA PRO A 179 -8.48 -16.45 -7.65
C PRO A 179 -7.52 -17.29 -6.80
#